data_AF-A0A851GA98-F1
#
_entry.id   AF-A0A851GA98-F1
#
_cell.length_a   1.000
_cell.length_b   1.000
_cell.length_c   1.000
_cell.angle_alpha   90.00
_cell.angle_beta   90.00
_cell.angle_gamma   90.00
#
_symmetry.space_group_name_H-M   'P 1'
#
loop_
_entity.id
_entity.type
_entity.pdbx_description
1 polymer ?
#
loop_
_entity_poly.entity_id
_entity_poly.type
_entity_poly.pdbx_seq_one_letter_code
_entity_poly.pdbx_strand_id
1 'polypeptide(L)' 'MNIIYFDYIPDFGVNASIGGEWDFYRSFDELVDECFGFYGDDFLLVSVVLHSDSFVGYRESLTCN' A
#
# COMPACT_ATOMS: atom_id res chain seq x y z
N MET A 1 8.18 10.81 3.64
CA MET A 1 6.90 10.11 3.54
C MET A 1 6.53 9.92 2.08
N ASN A 2 6.64 8.68 1.60
CA ASN A 2 6.36 8.28 0.22
C ASN A 2 4.89 7.85 0.08
N ILE A 3 4.17 8.38 -0.91
CA ILE A 3 2.77 8.01 -1.14
C ILE A 3 2.74 6.93 -2.22
N ILE A 4 2.29 5.74 -1.84
CA ILE A 4 2.15 4.57 -2.71
C ILE A 4 0.68 4.41 -3.04
N TYR A 5 0.35 4.53 -4.31
CA TYR A 5 -1.02 4.34 -4.80
C TYR A 5 -1.23 2.86 -5.10
N PHE A 6 -2.34 2.28 -4.65
CA PHE A 6 -2.67 0.88 -4.92
C PHE A 6 -4.12 0.67 -5.33
N ASP A 7 -4.35 -0.34 -6.15
CA ASP A 7 -5.62 -0.80 -6.67
C ASP A 7 -5.84 -2.24 -6.19
N TYR A 8 -6.81 -2.43 -5.30
CA TYR A 8 -7.14 -3.76 -4.79
C TYR A 8 -8.14 -4.42 -5.72
N ILE A 9 -7.75 -5.53 -6.33
CA ILE A 9 -8.58 -6.31 -7.26
C ILE A 9 -9.02 -7.59 -6.53
N PRO A 10 -10.30 -7.69 -6.13
CA PRO A 10 -10.82 -8.87 -5.45
C PRO A 10 -10.53 -10.14 -6.26
N ASP A 11 -10.13 -11.20 -5.57
CA ASP A 11 -9.78 -12.51 -6.14
C ASP A 11 -8.58 -12.52 -7.10
N PHE A 12 -7.90 -11.39 -7.30
CA PHE A 12 -6.75 -11.27 -8.19
C PHE A 12 -5.47 -10.88 -7.46
N GLY A 13 -5.49 -9.77 -6.71
CA GLY A 13 -4.30 -9.24 -6.06
C GLY A 13 -4.35 -7.73 -5.87
N VAL A 14 -3.18 -7.11 -5.79
CA VAL A 14 -3.03 -5.67 -5.57
C VAL A 14 -2.06 -5.11 -6.59
N ASN A 15 -2.50 -4.13 -7.36
CA ASN A 15 -1.62 -3.40 -8.27
C ASN A 15 -1.17 -2.11 -7.56
N ALA A 16 0.12 -1.83 -7.46
CA ALA A 16 0.60 -0.66 -6.74
C ALA A 16 1.71 0.07 -7.47
N SER A 17 1.78 1.39 -7.28
CA SER A 17 2.83 2.22 -7.86
C SER A 17 3.95 2.46 -6.85
N ILE A 18 5.01 1.66 -6.94
CA ILE A 18 6.23 1.78 -6.12
C ILE A 18 7.34 2.38 -7.00
N GLY A 19 8.04 3.40 -6.50
CA GLY A 19 9.16 4.00 -7.24
C GLY A 19 8.78 4.73 -8.54
N GLY A 20 7.48 4.90 -8.82
CA GLY A 20 6.97 5.48 -10.06
C GLY A 20 6.62 4.47 -11.15
N GLU A 21 6.78 3.17 -10.89
CA GLU A 21 6.37 2.07 -11.76
C GLU A 21 5.21 1.30 -11.13
N TRP A 22 4.34 0.70 -11.95
CA TRP A 22 3.22 -0.10 -11.47
C TRP A 22 3.60 -1.57 -11.46
N ASP A 23 3.54 -2.17 -10.27
CA ASP A 23 3.84 -3.58 -10.03
C ASP A 23 2.64 -4.31 -9.43
N PHE A 24 2.54 -5.58 -9.77
CA PHE A 24 1.44 -6.44 -9.35
C PHE A 24 1.88 -7.39 -8.25
N TYR A 25 1.17 -7.35 -7.13
CA TYR A 25 1.40 -8.14 -5.93
C TYR A 25 0.25 -9.13 -5.74
N ARG A 26 0.55 -10.34 -5.27
CA ARG A 26 -0.50 -11.37 -5.10
C ARG A 26 -1.37 -11.10 -3.88
N SER A 27 -0.89 -10.30 -2.93
CA SER A 27 -1.57 -10.00 -1.67
C SER A 27 -1.15 -8.65 -1.12
N PHE A 28 -1.99 -8.08 -0.25
CA PHE A 28 -1.68 -6.80 0.39
C PHE A 28 -0.45 -6.89 1.29
N ASP A 29 -0.24 -8.02 1.98
CA ASP A 29 0.96 -8.25 2.79
C ASP A 29 2.25 -8.20 1.96
N GLU A 30 2.22 -8.74 0.73
CA GLU A 30 3.39 -8.73 -0.18
C GLU A 30 3.73 -7.30 -0.62
N LEU A 31 2.72 -6.47 -0.88
CA LEU A 31 2.89 -5.04 -1.15
C LEU A 31 3.49 -4.30 0.05
N VAL A 32 3.01 -4.60 1.26
CA VAL A 32 3.49 -3.96 2.49
C VAL A 32 4.96 -4.32 2.75
N ASP A 33 5.33 -5.59 2.62
CA ASP A 33 6.72 -6.06 2.78
C ASP A 33 7.68 -5.37 1.81
N GLU A 34 7.29 -5.25 0.54
CA GLU A 34 8.06 -4.53 -0.48
C GLU A 34 8.16 -3.02 -0.16
N CYS A 35 7.08 -2.39 0.28
CA CYS A 35 7.12 -0.98 0.69
C CYS A 35 8.07 -0.75 1.88
N PHE A 36 8.09 -1.67 2.85
CA PHE A 36 9.05 -1.65 3.95
C PHE A 36 10.49 -1.85 3.46
N GLY A 37 10.71 -2.75 2.50
CA GLY A 37 12.03 -2.97 1.90
C GLY A 37 12.58 -1.72 1.18
N PHE A 38 11.73 -0.99 0.47
CA PHE A 38 12.13 0.21 -0.29
C PHE A 38 12.22 1.48 0.57
N TYR A 39 11.27 1.69 1.48
CA TYR A 39 11.06 2.97 2.17
C TYR A 39 11.14 2.89 3.70
N GLY A 40 11.31 1.70 4.29
CA GLY A 40 11.21 1.50 5.73
C GLY A 40 9.82 1.87 6.24
N ASP A 41 9.73 2.58 7.37
CA ASP A 41 8.46 3.07 7.92
C ASP A 41 7.95 4.37 7.27
N ASP A 42 8.66 4.91 6.27
CA ASP A 42 8.39 6.24 5.70
C ASP A 42 7.52 6.17 4.43
N PHE A 43 6.42 5.42 4.47
CA PHE A 43 5.44 5.32 3.39
C PHE A 43 3.98 5.40 3.85
N LEU A 44 3.09 5.72 2.92
CA LEU A 44 1.64 5.74 3.09
C LEU A 44 0.99 5.05 1.89
N LEU A 45 0.17 4.04 2.15
CA LEU A 45 -0.61 3.34 1.14
C LEU A 45 -1.96 4.05 0.93
N VAL A 46 -2.28 4.34 -0.34
CA VAL A 46 -3.50 5.05 -0.74
C VAL A 46 -4.23 4.26 -1.82
N SER A 47 -5.46 3.84 -1.54
CA SER A 47 -6.27 3.13 -2.52
C SER A 47 -6.79 4.06 -3.62
N VAL A 48 -6.65 3.69 -4.89
CA VAL A 48 -7.16 4.47 -6.04
C VAL A 48 -8.62 4.14 -6.41
N VAL A 49 -9.16 3.00 -5.93
CA VAL A 49 -10.52 2.52 -6.29
C VAL A 49 -11.60 3.08 -5.38
N LEU A 50 -11.22 3.64 -4.22
CA LEU A 50 -12.19 4.16 -3.27
C LEU A 50 -12.78 5.48 -3.78
N HIS A 51 -13.96 5.38 -4.40
CA HIS A 51 -14.89 6.47 -4.63
C HIS A 51 -15.06 7.30 -3.35
N SER A 52 -14.36 8.43 -3.26
CA SER A 52 -14.54 9.66 -2.44
C SER A 52 -15.00 9.63 -0.97
N ASP A 53 -15.37 8.50 -0.35
CA ASP A 53 -16.00 8.52 0.99
C ASP A 53 -15.35 7.57 2.01
N SER A 54 -14.38 6.74 1.63
CA SER A 54 -13.78 5.79 2.56
C SER A 54 -12.29 5.64 2.32
N PHE A 55 -11.50 6.57 2.85
CA PHE A 55 -10.05 6.47 2.84
C PHE A 55 -9.61 5.47 3.93
N VAL A 56 -9.18 4.28 3.54
CA VAL A 56 -8.55 3.33 4.47
C VAL A 56 -7.04 3.54 4.42
N GLY A 57 -6.56 4.50 5.21
CA GLY A 57 -5.12 4.67 5.43
C GLY A 57 -4.63 3.63 6.42
N TYR A 58 -3.77 2.70 5.97
CA TYR A 58 -3.10 1.77 6.87
C TYR A 58 -1.90 2.48 7.50
N ARG A 59 -1.91 2.63 8.83
CA ARG A 59 -0.77 3.08 9.62
C ARG A 59 -0.62 2.14 10.79
N GLU A 60 0.42 1.32 10.77
CA GLU A 60 0.77 0.52 11.93
C GLU A 60 1.15 1.46 13.09
N SER A 61 0.41 1.32 14.18
CA SER A 61 0.71 1.99 15.43
C SER A 61 1.67 1.09 16.20
N LEU A 62 2.98 1.32 16.02
CA LEU A 62 4.01 0.78 16.90
C LEU A 62 3.77 1.32 18.32
N THR A 63 2.99 0.58 19.10
CA THR A 63 2.93 0.75 20.54
C THR A 63 3.92 -0.23 21.15
N CYS A 64 5.17 0.22 21.32
CA CYS A 64 6.13 -0.48 22.17
C CYS A 64 5.62 -0.42 23.61
N ASN A 65 5.41 -1.57 24.24
CA ASN A 65 5.31 -1.69 25.70
C ASN A 65 6.28 -2.76 26.19
#